data_AF-A0A815XLA9-F1
#
_entry.id   AF-A0A815XLA9-F1
#
_cell.length_a   1.000
_cell.length_b   1.000
_cell.length_c   1.000
_cell.angle_alpha   90.00
_cell.angle_beta   90.00
_cell.angle_gamma   90.00
#
_symmetry.space_group_name_H-M   'P 1'
#
loop_
_entity.id
_entity.type
_entity.pdbx_description
1 polymer ?
#
loop_
_entity_poly.entity_id
_entity_poly.type
_entity_poly.pdbx_seq_one_letter_code
_entity_poly.pdbx_strand_id
1 'polypeptide(L)'
;HLDSLPCADYYERSYMHHDVVTHCLVTKTDFLITGSADGHIKFWKMLTLEYVKMQATLSSYQQQQQQLSASSKQQQINGPKGINGNVQTTFVKHFRAHLGHTRCVHLIEYNEQTELVVSCDMGGIVNYWSGKESYQYDIPSKLCQFESKLDTDLFEFIKEQTYPYCLKFSSNGLIFACLTRTIETPITKKKLYLFDTRRGKILKIYNETNDVYRQLQDKLQQKQQQLAQSASMNKQDDEDDVENEQIDEKSNKIITGK
;
A
#
# COMPACT_ATOMS: atom_id res chain seq x y z
N HIS A 1 23.22 -11.77 -24.15
CA HIS A 1 22.58 -10.83 -23.18
C HIS A 1 23.22 -10.91 -21.79
N LEU A 2 23.99 -11.97 -21.45
CA LEU A 2 24.70 -12.09 -20.17
C LEU A 2 26.09 -11.46 -20.19
N ASP A 3 26.66 -11.23 -21.37
CA ASP A 3 28.00 -10.67 -21.61
C ASP A 3 28.06 -9.14 -21.50
N SER A 4 26.91 -8.49 -21.35
CA SER A 4 26.77 -7.03 -21.27
C SER A 4 26.61 -6.50 -19.85
N LEU A 5 26.73 -7.36 -18.83
CA LEU A 5 26.87 -6.86 -17.46
C LEU A 5 28.30 -6.40 -17.21
N PRO A 6 28.51 -5.25 -16.53
CA PRO A 6 29.84 -4.85 -16.11
C PRO A 6 30.49 -5.97 -15.29
N CYS A 7 31.65 -6.45 -15.72
CA CYS A 7 32.49 -7.31 -14.91
C CYS A 7 33.18 -6.43 -13.86
N ALA A 8 32.47 -6.15 -12.77
CA ALA A 8 33.02 -5.43 -11.63
C ALA A 8 32.74 -6.21 -10.34
N ASP A 9 33.67 -6.15 -9.39
CA ASP A 9 33.66 -6.89 -8.12
C ASP A 9 32.42 -6.62 -7.24
N TYR A 10 31.60 -5.63 -7.61
CA TYR A 10 30.36 -5.24 -6.93
C TYR A 10 29.10 -5.97 -7.41
N TYR A 11 29.17 -6.77 -8.48
CA TYR A 11 28.01 -7.44 -9.06
C TYR A 11 27.96 -8.91 -8.64
N GLU A 12 27.04 -9.26 -7.76
CA GLU A 12 26.67 -10.64 -7.45
C GLU A 12 25.27 -10.95 -8.04
N ARG A 13 25.13 -12.07 -8.76
CA ARG A 13 23.81 -12.53 -9.23
C ARG A 13 23.22 -13.53 -8.25
N SER A 14 22.03 -13.22 -7.74
CA SER A 14 21.21 -14.16 -7.00
C SER A 14 20.16 -14.80 -7.91
N TYR A 15 20.13 -16.13 -7.99
CA TYR A 15 19.15 -16.89 -8.77
C TYR A 15 17.89 -17.25 -7.97
N MET A 16 17.61 -16.52 -6.89
CA MET A 16 16.56 -16.90 -5.96
C MET A 16 15.16 -16.55 -6.46
N HIS A 17 14.97 -15.44 -7.18
CA HIS A 17 13.71 -15.17 -7.87
C HIS A 17 13.69 -15.92 -9.19
N HIS A 18 12.56 -16.58 -9.49
CA HIS A 18 12.38 -17.31 -10.75
C HIS A 18 11.87 -16.41 -11.89
N ASP A 19 11.44 -15.20 -11.56
CA ASP A 19 10.96 -14.19 -12.48
C ASP A 19 11.55 -12.81 -12.16
N VAL A 20 11.23 -11.82 -12.98
CA VAL A 20 11.69 -10.43 -12.88
C VAL A 20 11.37 -9.87 -11.49
N VAL A 21 12.40 -9.35 -10.82
CA VAL A 21 12.23 -8.54 -9.61
C VAL A 21 11.64 -7.20 -10.04
N THR A 22 10.46 -6.90 -9.48
CA THR A 22 9.66 -5.75 -9.87
C THR A 22 9.79 -4.62 -8.86
N HIS A 23 9.98 -4.94 -7.58
CA HIS A 23 10.04 -3.98 -6.48
C HIS A 23 11.11 -4.37 -5.46
N CYS A 24 11.70 -3.36 -4.83
CA CYS A 24 12.61 -3.54 -3.70
C CYS A 24 12.41 -2.44 -2.65
N LEU A 25 12.70 -2.78 -1.39
CA LEU A 25 12.62 -1.87 -0.25
C LEU A 25 13.71 -2.21 0.76
N VAL A 26 14.32 -1.19 1.37
CA VAL A 26 15.26 -1.35 2.47
C VAL A 26 14.60 -0.87 3.76
N THR A 27 14.65 -1.67 4.81
CA THR A 27 14.13 -1.34 6.15
C THR A 27 15.23 -0.82 7.08
N LYS A 28 14.83 -0.07 8.12
CA LYS A 28 15.73 0.36 9.22
C LYS A 28 16.26 -0.77 10.09
N THR A 29 15.68 -1.96 9.94
CA THR A 29 16.07 -3.21 10.61
C THR A 29 17.08 -4.02 9.80
N ASP A 30 17.74 -3.38 8.84
CA ASP A 30 18.73 -3.95 7.93
C ASP A 30 18.20 -5.13 7.11
N PHE A 31 16.98 -5.02 6.58
CA PHE A 31 16.46 -5.97 5.59
C PHE A 31 16.29 -5.27 4.25
N LEU A 32 16.83 -5.89 3.20
CA LEU A 32 16.34 -5.68 1.84
C LEU A 32 15.14 -6.61 1.65
N ILE A 33 14.08 -6.12 1.05
CA ILE A 33 12.88 -6.88 0.73
C ILE A 33 12.65 -6.72 -0.77
N THR A 34 12.44 -7.82 -1.48
CA THR A 34 12.23 -7.82 -2.94
C THR A 34 10.95 -8.54 -3.30
N GLY A 35 10.21 -8.01 -4.27
CA GLY A 35 9.02 -8.62 -4.87
C GLY A 35 9.26 -8.93 -6.35
N SER A 36 8.61 -9.96 -6.89
CA SER A 36 8.74 -10.35 -8.30
C SER A 36 7.40 -10.46 -9.04
N ALA A 37 7.50 -10.53 -10.37
CA ALA A 37 6.39 -10.61 -11.31
C ALA A 37 5.53 -11.89 -11.15
N ASP A 38 6.13 -12.97 -10.65
CA ASP A 38 5.49 -14.26 -10.35
C ASP A 38 4.83 -14.32 -8.95
N GLY A 39 4.80 -13.21 -8.20
CA GLY A 39 4.13 -13.15 -6.89
C GLY A 39 5.04 -13.45 -5.68
N HIS A 40 6.33 -13.70 -5.89
CA HIS A 40 7.24 -14.02 -4.78
C HIS A 40 7.75 -12.76 -4.06
N ILE A 41 7.86 -12.84 -2.72
CA ILE A 41 8.53 -11.86 -1.87
C ILE A 41 9.68 -12.53 -1.13
N LYS A 42 10.84 -11.86 -1.05
CA LYS A 42 12.02 -12.34 -0.34
C LYS A 42 12.58 -11.27 0.58
N PHE A 43 13.14 -11.72 1.69
CA PHE A 43 13.78 -10.88 2.69
C PHE A 43 15.26 -11.28 2.77
N TRP A 44 16.11 -10.28 2.72
CA TRP A 44 17.56 -10.43 2.70
C TRP A 44 18.10 -9.62 3.86
N LYS A 45 18.76 -10.27 4.82
CA LYS A 45 19.42 -9.53 5.88
C LYS A 45 20.66 -8.86 5.28
N MET A 46 20.74 -7.55 5.42
CA MET A 46 21.96 -6.82 5.13
C MET A 46 22.83 -6.86 6.38
N LEU A 47 24.06 -7.34 6.21
CA LEU A 47 25.05 -7.36 7.28
C LEU A 47 26.09 -6.30 7.00
N THR A 48 26.37 -5.47 7.98
CA THR A 48 27.51 -4.55 7.91
C THR A 48 28.82 -5.34 8.00
N LEU A 49 29.88 -4.85 7.37
CA LEU A 49 31.20 -5.48 7.44
C LEU A 49 31.70 -5.63 8.89
N GLU A 50 31.39 -4.68 9.76
CA GLU A 50 31.76 -4.76 11.18
C GLU A 50 31.08 -5.94 11.86
N TYR A 51 29.79 -6.15 11.59
CA TYR A 51 29.07 -7.31 12.11
C TYR A 51 29.66 -8.64 11.61
N VAL A 52 30.01 -8.73 10.32
CA VAL A 52 30.64 -9.93 9.75
C VAL A 52 32.00 -10.20 10.39
N LYS A 53 32.83 -9.17 10.58
CA LYS A 53 34.14 -9.29 11.26
C LYS A 53 33.98 -9.68 12.73
N MET A 54 33.01 -9.12 13.43
CA MET A 54 32.70 -9.47 14.83
C MET A 54 32.30 -10.94 14.94
N GLN A 55 31.41 -11.44 14.08
CA GLN A 55 30.99 -12.84 14.10
C GLN A 55 32.13 -13.81 13.76
N ALA A 56 32.99 -13.47 12.81
CA ALA A 56 34.19 -14.26 12.53
C ALA A 56 35.12 -14.32 13.76
N THR A 57 35.27 -13.20 14.47
CA THR A 57 36.08 -13.11 15.69
C THR A 57 35.46 -13.94 16.82
N LEU A 58 34.16 -13.82 17.06
CA LEU A 58 33.43 -14.61 18.07
C LEU A 58 33.51 -16.11 17.77
N SER A 59 33.34 -16.51 16.50
CA SER A 59 33.45 -17.92 16.08
C SER A 59 34.87 -18.47 16.31
N SER A 60 35.90 -17.66 16.03
CA SER A 60 37.29 -18.05 16.28
C SER A 60 37.60 -18.21 17.78
N TYR A 61 37.05 -17.31 18.62
CA TYR A 61 37.19 -17.39 20.07
C TYR A 61 36.47 -18.62 20.65
N GLN A 62 35.26 -18.93 20.18
CA GLN A 62 34.51 -20.13 20.58
C GLN A 62 35.22 -21.42 20.17
N GLN A 63 35.81 -21.46 18.96
CA GLN A 63 36.63 -22.61 18.53
C GLN A 63 37.88 -22.78 19.39
N GLN A 64 38.54 -21.68 19.77
CA GLN A 64 39.70 -21.72 20.65
C GLN A 64 39.33 -22.22 22.06
N GLN A 65 38.19 -21.80 22.60
CA GLN A 65 37.63 -22.30 23.86
C GLN A 65 37.29 -23.79 23.79
N GLN A 66 36.72 -24.26 22.68
CA GLN A 66 36.41 -25.68 22.50
C GLN A 66 37.68 -26.54 22.32
N GLN A 67 38.72 -26.03 21.66
CA GLN A 67 40.02 -26.72 21.54
C GLN A 67 40.78 -26.81 22.87
N LEU A 68 40.54 -25.89 23.82
CA LEU A 68 41.06 -26.01 25.20
C LEU A 68 40.34 -27.09 26.03
N SER A 69 39.21 -27.62 25.53
CA SER A 69 38.43 -28.69 26.19
C SER A 69 38.44 -30.06 25.47
N ALA A 70 38.97 -30.15 24.25
CA ALA A 70 39.03 -31.43 23.52
C ALA A 70 40.25 -31.50 22.59
N SER A 71 41.08 -32.51 22.82
CA SER A 71 42.15 -32.87 21.88
C SER A 71 41.59 -33.54 20.62
N SER A 72 42.22 -33.20 19.48
CA SER A 72 42.24 -33.89 18.18
C SER A 72 41.03 -33.81 17.23
N LYS A 73 41.13 -32.93 16.21
CA LYS A 73 41.42 -33.22 14.77
C LYS A 73 40.74 -32.20 13.82
N GLN A 74 41.53 -31.70 12.88
CA GLN A 74 41.13 -30.84 11.77
C GLN A 74 40.41 -31.63 10.66
N GLN A 75 39.41 -31.00 10.02
CA GLN A 75 39.28 -30.97 8.55
C GLN A 75 38.43 -29.77 8.13
N GLN A 76 39.03 -28.87 7.33
CA GLN A 76 38.39 -27.71 6.72
C GLN A 76 37.76 -28.11 5.38
N ILE A 77 36.51 -27.70 5.13
CA ILE A 77 35.94 -27.58 3.78
C ILE A 77 35.81 -26.07 3.51
N ASN A 78 36.63 -25.56 2.59
CA ASN A 78 36.61 -24.16 2.19
C ASN A 78 35.57 -23.95 1.07
N GLY A 79 34.50 -23.21 1.36
CA GLY A 79 33.67 -22.56 0.33
C GLY A 79 34.33 -21.26 -0.18
N PRO A 80 33.98 -20.78 -1.39
CA PRO A 80 34.70 -19.69 -2.03
C PRO A 80 34.50 -18.36 -1.28
N LYS A 81 35.63 -17.66 -1.06
CA LYS A 81 35.69 -16.33 -0.45
C LYS A 81 35.57 -15.28 -1.56
N GLY A 82 34.45 -14.55 -1.59
CA GLY A 82 34.36 -13.27 -2.30
C GLY A 82 35.04 -12.18 -1.48
N ILE A 83 36.00 -11.48 -2.08
CA ILE A 83 36.84 -10.44 -1.47
C ILE A 83 36.51 -9.11 -2.18
N ASN A 84 36.22 -8.08 -1.39
CA ASN A 84 36.14 -6.65 -1.74
C ASN A 84 34.85 -6.11 -2.42
N GLY A 85 33.89 -5.71 -1.58
CA GLY A 85 32.81 -4.77 -1.88
C GLY A 85 32.00 -4.53 -0.59
N ASN A 86 31.85 -3.29 -0.14
CA ASN A 86 31.54 -2.88 1.25
C ASN A 86 30.21 -3.34 1.90
N VAL A 87 29.44 -4.24 1.31
CA VAL A 87 28.27 -4.88 1.93
C VAL A 87 28.23 -6.33 1.46
N GLN A 88 28.37 -7.29 2.38
CA GLN A 88 28.09 -8.69 2.07
C GLN A 88 26.65 -9.00 2.43
N THR A 89 25.83 -9.31 1.43
CA THR A 89 24.47 -9.81 1.64
C THR A 89 24.53 -11.31 1.78
N THR A 90 24.29 -11.83 2.99
CA THR A 90 24.03 -13.27 3.13
C THR A 90 22.55 -13.51 2.93
N PHE A 91 22.23 -14.51 2.12
CA PHE A 91 20.85 -14.96 1.98
C PHE A 91 20.40 -15.60 3.31
N VAL A 92 19.66 -14.85 4.11
CA VAL A 92 19.21 -15.34 5.42
C VAL A 92 17.97 -16.21 5.31
N LYS A 93 17.03 -15.92 4.38
CA LYS A 93 15.79 -16.71 4.33
C LYS A 93 15.03 -16.64 3.02
N HIS A 94 14.58 -17.80 2.55
CA HIS A 94 13.57 -17.92 1.49
C HIS A 94 12.19 -17.91 2.15
N PHE A 95 11.41 -16.87 1.95
CA PHE A 95 9.99 -16.92 2.27
C PHE A 95 9.23 -17.38 1.02
N ARG A 96 8.86 -18.66 1.01
CA ARG A 96 7.93 -19.19 0.01
C ARG A 96 6.56 -18.69 0.45
N ALA A 97 5.94 -17.86 -0.38
CA ALA A 97 4.58 -17.37 -0.20
C ALA A 97 3.59 -18.53 -0.35
N HIS A 98 3.64 -19.54 0.52
CA HIS A 98 2.76 -20.70 0.44
C HIS A 98 1.28 -20.36 0.70
N LEU A 99 0.99 -19.10 1.05
CA LEU A 99 -0.35 -18.52 1.17
C LEU A 99 -0.40 -17.04 0.67
N GLY A 100 0.52 -16.63 -0.21
CA GLY A 100 0.70 -15.23 -0.61
C GLY A 100 0.43 -14.95 -2.09
N HIS A 101 0.73 -13.71 -2.50
CA HIS A 101 0.39 -13.09 -3.79
C HIS A 101 0.31 -14.04 -4.98
N THR A 102 -0.75 -13.92 -5.77
CA THR A 102 -1.00 -14.78 -6.94
C THR A 102 -0.70 -14.08 -8.26
N ARG A 103 -0.29 -12.81 -8.20
CA ARG A 103 0.12 -11.98 -9.33
C ARG A 103 1.37 -11.18 -8.99
N CYS A 104 1.89 -10.46 -9.97
CA CYS A 104 3.01 -9.54 -9.84
C CYS A 104 2.90 -8.66 -8.58
N VAL A 105 3.86 -8.83 -7.68
CA VAL A 105 4.03 -7.94 -6.53
C VAL A 105 4.55 -6.62 -7.06
N HIS A 106 3.83 -5.54 -6.79
CA HIS A 106 4.21 -4.25 -7.35
C HIS A 106 4.16 -3.10 -6.33
N LEU A 107 3.90 -3.39 -5.07
CA LEU A 107 4.06 -2.43 -3.98
C LEU A 107 4.60 -3.18 -2.78
N ILE A 108 5.61 -2.59 -2.13
CA ILE A 108 6.13 -3.01 -0.83
C ILE A 108 6.47 -1.73 -0.08
N GLU A 109 5.86 -1.53 1.09
CA GLU A 109 6.06 -0.35 1.92
C GLU A 109 6.29 -0.76 3.37
N TYR A 110 7.18 -0.02 4.04
CA TYR A 110 7.59 -0.28 5.41
C TYR A 110 7.14 0.85 6.32
N ASN A 111 6.42 0.47 7.38
CA ASN A 111 6.03 1.35 8.45
C ASN A 111 7.09 1.31 9.55
N GLU A 112 7.96 2.33 9.57
CA GLU A 112 9.04 2.41 10.54
C GLU A 112 8.56 2.46 12.00
N GLN A 113 7.37 3.03 12.26
CA GLN A 113 6.85 3.19 13.62
C GLN A 113 6.42 1.86 14.25
N THR A 114 5.97 0.92 13.43
CA THR A 114 5.44 -0.38 13.90
C THR A 114 6.26 -1.56 13.44
N GLU A 115 7.30 -1.32 12.63
CA GLU A 115 8.08 -2.33 11.94
C GLU A 115 7.26 -3.25 11.02
N LEU A 116 6.06 -2.84 10.63
CA LEU A 116 5.18 -3.60 9.74
C LEU A 116 5.57 -3.33 8.28
N VAL A 117 5.59 -4.38 7.46
CA VAL A 117 5.70 -4.26 6.01
C VAL A 117 4.37 -4.66 5.39
N VAL A 118 3.87 -3.87 4.45
CA VAL A 118 2.70 -4.20 3.65
C VAL A 118 3.11 -4.33 2.19
N SER A 119 2.64 -5.40 1.54
CA SER A 119 2.83 -5.61 0.11
C SER A 119 1.52 -5.80 -0.61
N CYS A 120 1.46 -5.39 -1.87
CA CYS A 120 0.29 -5.55 -2.74
C CYS A 120 0.69 -6.17 -4.08
N ASP A 121 -0.17 -7.03 -4.62
CA ASP A 121 -0.04 -7.48 -6.01
C ASP A 121 -1.05 -6.80 -6.94
N MET A 122 -0.83 -6.98 -8.25
CA MET A 122 -1.73 -6.50 -9.30
C MET A 122 -3.10 -7.20 -9.33
N GLY A 123 -3.33 -8.21 -8.49
CA GLY A 123 -4.64 -8.86 -8.30
C GLY A 123 -5.47 -8.26 -7.17
N GLY A 124 -4.92 -7.30 -6.43
CA GLY A 124 -5.57 -6.68 -5.29
C GLY A 124 -5.36 -7.43 -3.97
N ILE A 125 -4.49 -8.45 -3.92
CA ILE A 125 -4.13 -9.10 -2.66
C ILE A 125 -3.21 -8.15 -1.88
N VAL A 126 -3.49 -8.01 -0.58
CA VAL A 126 -2.65 -7.28 0.38
C VAL A 126 -2.12 -8.26 1.43
N ASN A 127 -0.81 -8.22 1.69
CA ASN A 127 -0.14 -9.06 2.67
C ASN A 127 0.64 -8.23 3.68
N TYR A 128 0.71 -8.75 4.91
CA TYR A 128 1.37 -8.13 6.04
C TYR A 128 2.56 -8.97 6.45
N TRP A 129 3.68 -8.33 6.73
CA TRP A 129 4.92 -8.99 7.09
C TRP A 129 5.60 -8.27 8.25
N SER A 130 6.38 -9.01 9.03
CA SER A 130 7.31 -8.43 9.98
C SER A 130 8.50 -7.84 9.23
N GLY A 131 8.82 -6.57 9.47
CA GLY A 131 10.03 -5.92 8.98
C GLY A 131 11.30 -6.35 9.73
N LYS A 132 11.19 -7.15 10.80
CA LYS A 132 12.33 -7.75 11.51
C LYS A 132 12.34 -9.26 11.38
N GLU A 133 13.45 -9.86 11.81
CA GLU A 133 13.60 -11.31 11.86
C GLU A 133 12.44 -11.96 12.61
N SER A 134 11.65 -12.76 11.88
CA SER A 134 10.60 -13.60 12.43
C SER A 134 10.79 -15.01 11.92
N TYR A 135 10.73 -15.97 12.84
CA TYR A 135 10.72 -17.39 12.52
C TYR A 135 9.34 -17.87 12.06
N GLN A 136 8.29 -17.07 12.31
CA GLN A 136 6.90 -17.38 12.00
C GLN A 136 6.51 -16.83 10.62
N TYR A 137 5.80 -17.65 9.86
CA TYR A 137 5.30 -17.35 8.50
C TYR A 137 3.91 -16.71 8.50
N ASP A 138 3.27 -16.68 9.67
CA ASP A 138 1.91 -16.20 9.85
C ASP A 138 1.88 -14.66 9.96
N ILE A 139 0.67 -14.11 9.95
CA ILE A 139 0.41 -12.71 10.24
C ILE A 139 1.21 -12.30 11.50
N PRO A 140 1.95 -11.18 11.48
CA PRO A 140 2.77 -10.77 12.61
C PRO A 140 1.88 -10.37 13.79
N SER A 141 1.45 -11.33 14.59
CA SER A 141 0.42 -11.21 15.63
C SER A 141 0.75 -10.16 16.70
N LYS A 142 2.04 -9.89 16.94
CA LYS A 142 2.49 -8.81 17.83
C LYS A 142 2.26 -7.41 17.24
N LEU A 143 2.27 -7.29 15.91
CA LEU A 143 2.11 -6.02 15.19
C LEU A 143 0.64 -5.79 14.82
N CYS A 144 -0.07 -6.86 14.49
CA CYS A 144 -1.49 -6.83 14.12
C CYS A 144 -2.41 -6.95 15.34
N GLN A 145 -3.68 -6.59 15.17
CA GLN A 145 -4.79 -6.84 16.11
C GLN A 145 -5.80 -7.85 15.52
N PHE A 146 -5.34 -8.69 14.59
CA PHE A 146 -6.11 -9.73 13.95
C PHE A 146 -5.22 -10.96 13.75
N GLU A 147 -5.83 -12.14 13.77
CA GLU A 147 -5.14 -13.42 13.59
C GLU A 147 -5.44 -14.06 12.23
N SER A 148 -6.56 -13.70 11.61
CA SER A 148 -6.95 -14.13 10.26
C SER A 148 -7.19 -12.94 9.34
N LYS A 149 -6.79 -13.06 8.07
CA LYS A 149 -7.12 -12.06 7.04
C LYS A 149 -8.63 -11.95 6.80
N LEU A 150 -9.39 -13.02 7.09
CA LEU A 150 -10.85 -13.00 6.96
C LEU A 150 -11.50 -12.03 7.96
N ASP A 151 -10.83 -11.73 9.07
CA ASP A 151 -11.28 -10.76 10.06
C ASP A 151 -10.97 -9.32 9.65
N THR A 152 -10.38 -9.09 8.48
CA THR A 152 -9.95 -7.79 7.97
C THR A 152 -10.75 -7.38 6.74
N ASP A 153 -10.50 -6.17 6.23
CA ASP A 153 -11.09 -5.69 4.98
C ASP A 153 -10.05 -5.72 3.84
N LEU A 154 -8.94 -6.43 4.01
CA LEU A 154 -7.83 -6.48 3.04
C LEU A 154 -8.21 -7.14 1.71
N PHE A 155 -9.31 -7.89 1.67
CA PHE A 155 -9.86 -8.48 0.44
C PHE A 155 -10.76 -7.54 -0.36
N GLU A 156 -10.98 -6.31 0.11
CA GLU A 156 -11.88 -5.35 -0.55
C GLU A 156 -11.48 -5.08 -2.00
N PHE A 157 -10.19 -5.02 -2.30
CA PHE A 157 -9.73 -4.75 -3.66
C PHE A 157 -10.09 -5.88 -4.63
N ILE A 158 -10.01 -7.14 -4.18
CA ILE A 158 -10.43 -8.31 -4.97
C ILE A 158 -11.94 -8.23 -5.25
N LYS A 159 -12.74 -7.95 -4.21
CA LYS A 159 -14.21 -7.82 -4.34
C LYS A 159 -14.58 -6.71 -5.33
N GLU A 160 -13.85 -5.60 -5.30
CA GLU A 160 -14.07 -4.45 -6.17
C GLU A 160 -13.45 -4.59 -7.57
N GLN A 161 -12.71 -5.67 -7.84
CA GLN A 161 -11.92 -5.88 -9.05
C GLN A 161 -10.95 -4.72 -9.29
N THR A 162 -10.24 -4.32 -8.24
CA THR A 162 -9.23 -3.26 -8.26
C THR A 162 -7.93 -3.76 -7.62
N TYR A 163 -6.85 -3.02 -7.82
CA TYR A 163 -5.61 -3.19 -7.08
C TYR A 163 -5.07 -1.83 -6.62
N PRO A 164 -4.38 -1.76 -5.47
CA PRO A 164 -3.66 -0.56 -5.07
C PRO A 164 -2.53 -0.30 -6.05
N TYR A 165 -2.40 0.92 -6.59
CA TYR A 165 -1.23 1.33 -7.40
C TYR A 165 -0.34 2.32 -6.66
N CYS A 166 -0.78 2.83 -5.52
CA CYS A 166 0.01 3.63 -4.59
C CYS A 166 -0.43 3.29 -3.16
N LEU A 167 0.54 3.12 -2.27
CA LEU A 167 0.33 2.87 -0.84
C LEU A 167 1.25 3.76 -0.02
N LYS A 168 0.74 4.43 1.01
CA LYS A 168 1.57 5.20 1.96
C LYS A 168 1.04 5.12 3.39
N PHE A 169 1.95 4.96 4.34
CA PHE A 169 1.64 5.09 5.76
C PHE A 169 1.55 6.56 6.18
N SER A 170 0.71 6.85 7.17
CA SER A 170 0.75 8.10 7.91
C SER A 170 2.06 8.20 8.72
N SER A 171 2.48 9.41 9.08
CA SER A 171 3.71 9.64 9.84
C SER A 171 3.77 8.91 11.18
N ASN A 172 2.63 8.74 11.84
CA ASN A 172 2.50 7.97 13.09
C ASN A 172 2.30 6.45 12.86
N GLY A 173 2.22 6.00 11.60
CA GLY A 173 2.07 4.60 11.25
C GLY A 173 0.73 3.96 11.64
N LEU A 174 -0.25 4.73 12.10
CA LEU A 174 -1.55 4.19 12.52
C LEU A 174 -2.49 3.95 11.34
N ILE A 175 -2.31 4.67 10.23
CA ILE A 175 -3.14 4.59 9.04
C ILE A 175 -2.23 4.30 7.83
N PHE A 176 -2.74 3.53 6.88
CA PHE A 176 -2.20 3.56 5.52
C PHE A 176 -3.29 3.89 4.51
N ALA A 177 -2.89 4.64 3.48
CA ALA A 177 -3.74 5.05 2.39
C ALA A 177 -3.40 4.24 1.13
N CYS A 178 -4.42 3.84 0.38
CA CYS A 178 -4.28 3.19 -0.92
C CYS A 178 -5.08 3.93 -1.99
N LEU A 179 -4.42 4.31 -3.09
CA LEU A 179 -5.12 4.69 -4.32
C LEU A 179 -5.22 3.48 -5.23
N THR A 180 -6.40 3.25 -5.81
CA THR A 180 -6.67 2.03 -6.59
C THR A 180 -6.92 2.28 -8.07
N ARG A 181 -6.62 1.25 -8.87
CA ARG A 181 -6.93 1.16 -10.29
C ARG A 181 -7.74 -0.11 -10.54
N THR A 182 -8.65 -0.06 -11.50
CA THR A 182 -9.48 -1.21 -11.88
C THR A 182 -8.69 -2.26 -12.67
N ILE A 183 -8.98 -3.53 -12.40
CA ILE A 183 -8.49 -4.67 -13.15
C ILE A 183 -9.41 -4.85 -14.37
N GLU A 184 -8.86 -4.78 -15.58
CA GLU A 184 -9.45 -5.27 -16.83
C GLU A 184 -10.98 -5.12 -16.98
N THR A 185 -11.53 -3.92 -16.74
CA THR A 185 -12.92 -3.59 -17.07
C THR A 185 -13.01 -2.25 -17.81
N PRO A 186 -14.06 -2.03 -18.63
CA PRO A 186 -14.26 -0.76 -19.33
C PRO A 186 -14.55 0.42 -18.38
N ILE A 187 -15.00 0.15 -17.15
CA ILE A 187 -15.37 1.18 -16.18
C ILE A 187 -14.20 1.42 -15.23
N THR A 188 -13.57 2.59 -15.33
CA THR A 188 -12.47 2.96 -14.44
C THR A 188 -13.02 3.44 -13.08
N LYS A 189 -12.92 2.60 -12.07
CA LYS A 189 -13.13 2.97 -10.66
C LYS A 189 -11.85 3.62 -10.12
N LYS A 190 -11.99 4.82 -9.55
CA LYS A 190 -10.93 5.49 -8.80
C LYS A 190 -11.41 5.64 -7.37
N LYS A 191 -10.77 4.94 -6.44
CA LYS A 191 -11.11 5.01 -5.03
C LYS A 191 -9.84 5.21 -4.20
N LEU A 192 -9.94 6.07 -3.19
CA LEU A 192 -8.95 6.23 -2.14
C LEU A 192 -9.47 5.53 -0.88
N TYR A 193 -8.67 4.62 -0.35
CA TYR A 193 -8.98 3.89 0.87
C TYR A 193 -8.05 4.33 1.99
N LEU A 194 -8.61 4.53 3.18
CA LEU A 194 -7.86 4.68 4.42
C LEU A 194 -8.11 3.45 5.28
N PHE A 195 -7.04 2.80 5.72
CA PHE A 195 -7.09 1.62 6.57
C PHE A 195 -6.48 1.90 7.94
N ASP A 196 -7.06 1.30 8.97
CA ASP A 196 -6.36 1.10 10.24
C ASP A 196 -5.24 0.09 10.02
N THR A 197 -4.01 0.51 10.30
CA THR A 197 -2.81 -0.28 10.01
C THR A 197 -2.75 -1.56 10.83
N ARG A 198 -3.19 -1.57 12.09
CA ARG A 198 -3.06 -2.76 12.93
C ARG A 198 -4.23 -3.70 12.78
N ARG A 199 -5.43 -3.17 12.51
CA ARG A 199 -6.66 -3.96 12.39
C ARG A 199 -6.90 -4.46 10.96
N GLY A 200 -6.24 -3.87 9.95
CA GLY A 200 -6.50 -4.17 8.54
C GLY A 200 -7.92 -3.81 8.12
N LYS A 201 -8.56 -2.87 8.82
CA LYS A 201 -9.95 -2.46 8.62
C LYS A 201 -10.04 -1.15 7.87
N ILE A 202 -11.01 -1.03 6.97
CA ILE A 202 -11.27 0.22 6.26
C ILE A 202 -11.87 1.22 7.23
N LEU A 203 -11.23 2.37 7.36
CA LEU A 203 -11.73 3.53 8.10
C LEU A 203 -12.58 4.41 7.19
N LYS A 204 -12.16 4.60 5.94
CA LYS A 204 -12.83 5.49 5.00
C LYS A 204 -12.54 5.09 3.55
N ILE A 205 -13.54 5.33 2.70
CA ILE A 205 -13.42 5.22 1.23
C ILE A 205 -13.87 6.56 0.65
N TYR A 206 -13.06 7.14 -0.23
CA TYR A 206 -13.45 8.24 -1.10
C TYR A 206 -13.59 7.73 -2.52
N ASN A 207 -14.74 7.95 -3.13
CA ASN A 207 -14.98 7.59 -4.52
C ASN A 207 -14.66 8.80 -5.41
N GLU A 208 -13.55 8.70 -6.14
CA GLU A 208 -13.05 9.73 -7.07
C GLU A 208 -13.32 9.32 -8.54
N THR A 209 -14.24 8.39 -8.76
CA THR A 209 -14.63 7.97 -10.12
C THR A 209 -15.30 9.14 -10.83
N ASN A 210 -14.88 9.41 -12.07
CA ASN A 210 -15.35 10.56 -12.86
C ASN A 210 -16.88 10.67 -12.95
N ASP A 211 -17.59 9.53 -13.01
CA ASP A 211 -19.05 9.51 -13.09
C ASP A 211 -19.74 10.07 -11.84
N VAL A 212 -19.09 10.01 -10.67
CA VAL A 212 -19.59 10.64 -9.45
C VAL A 212 -19.62 12.17 -9.60
N TYR A 213 -18.57 12.75 -10.20
CA TYR A 213 -18.52 14.19 -10.44
C TYR A 213 -19.58 14.64 -11.45
N ARG A 214 -19.80 13.84 -12.50
CA ARG A 214 -20.88 14.11 -13.49
C ARG A 214 -22.25 14.13 -12.81
N GLN A 215 -22.57 13.11 -12.01
CA GLN A 215 -23.84 13.05 -11.29
C GLN A 215 -24.02 14.21 -10.29
N LEU A 216 -22.96 14.62 -9.60
CA LEU A 216 -22.99 15.77 -8.71
C LEU A 216 -23.24 17.07 -9.49
N GLN A 217 -22.59 17.24 -10.63
CA GLN A 217 -22.77 18.40 -11.50
C GLN A 217 -24.19 18.47 -12.06
N ASP A 218 -24.75 17.35 -12.52
CA ASP A 218 -26.12 17.27 -13.03
C ASP A 218 -27.14 17.62 -11.94
N LYS A 219 -26.97 17.08 -10.72
CA LYS A 219 -27.83 17.42 -9.57
C LYS A 219 -27.74 18.90 -9.19
N LEU A 220 -26.54 19.48 -9.25
CA LEU A 220 -26.36 20.91 -8.97
C LEU A 220 -27.07 21.76 -10.03
N GLN A 221 -26.96 21.42 -11.31
CA GLN A 221 -27.67 22.12 -12.39
C GLN A 221 -29.20 22.02 -12.23
N GLN A 222 -29.72 20.83 -11.95
CA GLN A 222 -31.16 20.64 -11.70
C GLN A 222 -31.66 21.49 -10.53
N LYS A 223 -30.90 21.52 -9.43
CA LYS A 223 -31.26 22.35 -8.26
C LYS A 223 -31.23 23.85 -8.59
N GLN A 224 -30.25 24.31 -9.38
CA GLN A 224 -30.19 25.69 -9.84
C GLN A 224 -31.38 26.06 -10.72
N GLN A 225 -31.78 25.17 -11.64
CA GLN A 225 -32.97 25.37 -12.47
C GLN A 225 -34.26 25.43 -11.64
N GLN A 226 -34.41 24.55 -10.65
CA GLN A 226 -35.56 24.57 -9.73
C GLN A 226 -35.63 25.87 -8.93
N LEU A 227 -34.50 26.34 -8.39
CA LEU A 227 -34.43 27.59 -7.64
C LEU A 227 -34.73 28.82 -8.53
N ALA A 228 -34.25 28.81 -9.77
CA ALA A 228 -34.54 29.88 -10.74
C ALA A 228 -36.02 29.90 -11.14
N GLN A 229 -36.64 28.73 -11.33
CA GLN A 229 -38.07 28.61 -11.60
C GLN A 229 -38.90 29.11 -10.41
N SER A 230 -38.61 28.69 -9.19
CA SER A 230 -39.32 29.16 -8.00
C SER A 230 -39.15 30.66 -7.77
N ALA A 231 -37.96 31.21 -8.03
CA ALA A 231 -37.72 32.65 -7.90
C ALA A 231 -38.44 33.47 -8.99
N SER A 232 -38.64 32.89 -10.18
CA SER A 232 -39.40 33.54 -11.25
C SER A 232 -40.91 33.50 -10.97
N MET A 233 -41.42 32.38 -10.45
CA MET A 233 -42.82 32.23 -10.07
C MET A 233 -43.19 33.18 -8.93
N ASN A 234 -42.39 33.25 -7.87
CA ASN A 234 -42.65 34.19 -6.77
C ASN A 234 -42.66 35.66 -7.22
N LYS A 235 -41.79 36.05 -8.17
CA LYS A 235 -41.80 37.41 -8.74
C LYS A 235 -43.06 37.69 -9.53
N GLN A 236 -43.59 36.67 -10.21
CA GLN A 236 -44.78 36.80 -11.03
C GLN A 236 -46.03 36.88 -10.15
N ASP A 237 -46.08 36.10 -9.06
CA ASP A 237 -47.10 36.23 -8.02
C ASP A 237 -47.07 37.64 -7.37
N ASP A 238 -45.87 38.16 -7.04
CA ASP A 238 -45.71 39.52 -6.50
C ASP A 238 -46.16 40.61 -7.51
N GLU A 239 -45.90 40.43 -8.81
CA GLU A 239 -46.33 41.37 -9.86
C GLU A 239 -47.86 41.32 -10.08
N ASP A 240 -48.46 40.13 -10.11
CA ASP A 240 -49.90 39.94 -10.25
C ASP A 240 -50.69 40.48 -9.03
N ASP A 241 -50.15 40.34 -7.81
CA ASP A 241 -50.74 40.92 -6.59
C ASP A 241 -50.72 42.46 -6.64
N VAL A 242 -49.62 43.07 -7.07
CA VAL A 242 -49.52 44.53 -7.23
C VAL A 242 -50.45 45.05 -8.34
N GLU A 243 -50.60 44.29 -9.43
CA GLU A 243 -51.51 44.66 -10.52
C GLU A 243 -52.99 44.58 -10.08
N ASN A 244 -53.35 43.54 -9.31
CA ASN A 244 -54.69 43.40 -8.73
C ASN A 244 -55.01 44.51 -7.71
N GLU A 245 -54.08 44.87 -6.81
CA GLU A 245 -54.27 46.01 -5.88
C GLU A 245 -54.49 47.34 -6.63
N GLN A 246 -53.77 47.58 -7.73
CA GLN A 246 -53.95 48.78 -8.56
C GLN A 246 -55.29 48.79 -9.31
N ILE A 247 -55.81 47.62 -9.72
CA ILE A 247 -57.13 47.48 -10.35
C ILE A 247 -58.23 47.75 -9.33
N ASP A 248 -58.10 47.26 -8.09
CA ASP A 248 -59.05 47.50 -7.01
C ASP A 248 -59.07 48.98 -6.58
N GLU A 249 -57.92 49.65 -6.50
CA GLU A 249 -57.85 51.09 -6.25
C GLU A 249 -58.51 51.94 -7.35
N LYS A 250 -58.32 51.59 -8.63
CA LYS A 250 -58.97 52.27 -9.75
C LYS A 250 -60.48 52.05 -9.75
N SER A 251 -60.93 50.83 -9.44
CA SER A 251 -62.34 50.46 -9.36
C SER A 251 -63.05 51.19 -8.21
N ASN A 252 -62.42 51.31 -7.04
CA ASN A 252 -62.96 52.04 -5.89
C ASN A 252 -63.04 53.57 -6.11
N LYS A 253 -62.13 54.16 -6.91
CA LYS A 253 -62.20 55.58 -7.30
C LYS A 253 -63.34 55.89 -8.27
N ILE A 254 -63.73 54.95 -9.13
CA ILE A 254 -64.86 55.11 -10.07
C ILE A 254 -66.22 55.09 -9.34
N ILE A 255 -66.33 54.34 -8.25
CA ILE A 255 -67.57 54.21 -7.45
C ILE A 255 -67.79 55.42 -6.52
N THR A 256 -66.75 56.19 -6.20
CA THR A 256 -66.79 57.30 -5.23
C THR A 256 -66.73 58.71 -5.82
N GLY A 257 -66.54 58.86 -7.14
CA GLY A 257 -66.45 60.16 -7.82
C GLY A 257 -67.80 60.75 -8.26
N LYS A 258 -68.55 61.29 -7.29
CA LYS A 258 -69.45 62.44 -7.47
C LYS A 258 -68.73 63.69 -6.99
#